data_AF-A0A4Y2UFA4-F1
#
_entry.id   AF-A0A4Y2UFA4-F1
#
_cell.length_a   1.000
_cell.length_b   1.000
_cell.length_c   1.000
_cell.angle_alpha   90.00
_cell.angle_beta   90.00
_cell.angle_gamma   90.00
#
_symmetry.space_group_name_H-M   'P 1'
#
loop_
_entity.id
_entity.type
_entity.pdbx_description
1 polymer ?
#
loop_
_entity_poly.entity_id
_entity_poly.type
_entity_poly.pdbx_seq_one_letter_code
_entity_poly.pdbx_strand_id
1 'polypeptide(L)'
;MKRHSIAKQVSDFSPYIDWIASEDIFSHLKKQSLQITEENYHKSKYQLLIGNIPDILTISKWTGNRVQDRLIARIISKTITTPGLLSRFNLHPDPLCRVCNEINDISHILLRCQKYASVRVILWRKLNIVSANITYDVLLYHVLVNKNHLLIFVQTLKYFDID
;
A
#
# COMPACT_ATOMS: atom_id res chain seq x y z
N MET A 1 -32.82 -13.07 -6.71
CA MET A 1 -32.98 -12.56 -5.33
C MET A 1 -33.35 -13.71 -4.37
N LYS A 2 -32.43 -14.65 -4.10
CA LYS A 2 -32.76 -15.87 -3.30
C LYS A 2 -31.62 -16.47 -2.45
N ARG A 3 -30.38 -15.96 -2.53
CA ARG A 3 -29.22 -16.51 -1.79
C ARG A 3 -28.89 -15.79 -0.47
N HIS A 4 -29.28 -14.53 -0.29
CA HIS A 4 -29.15 -13.81 0.99
C HIS A 4 -30.14 -14.28 2.08
N SER A 5 -31.17 -15.04 1.71
CA SER A 5 -32.18 -15.56 2.65
C SER A 5 -31.69 -16.77 3.45
N ILE A 6 -30.91 -17.64 2.82
CA ILE A 6 -30.53 -18.94 3.39
C ILE A 6 -29.45 -18.77 4.46
N ALA A 7 -28.43 -17.96 4.21
CA ALA A 7 -27.36 -17.72 5.18
C ALA A 7 -27.87 -17.09 6.49
N LYS A 8 -28.86 -16.20 6.41
CA LYS A 8 -29.49 -15.59 7.59
C LYS A 8 -30.39 -16.57 8.34
N GLN A 9 -31.17 -17.39 7.62
CA GLN A 9 -31.99 -18.45 8.23
C GLN A 9 -31.16 -19.56 8.90
N VAL A 10 -29.96 -19.88 8.40
CA VAL A 10 -29.07 -20.87 9.00
C VAL A 10 -28.43 -20.36 10.29
N SER A 11 -28.07 -19.07 10.34
CA SER A 11 -27.64 -18.36 11.56
C SER A 11 -28.70 -18.41 12.66
N ASP A 12 -29.96 -18.20 12.28
CA ASP A 12 -31.02 -17.95 13.24
C ASP A 12 -31.74 -19.25 13.71
N PHE A 13 -31.57 -20.40 13.03
CA PHE A 13 -32.45 -21.57 13.25
C PHE A 13 -31.88 -22.99 13.03
N SER A 14 -30.56 -23.24 13.01
CA SER A 14 -30.08 -24.57 12.53
C SER A 14 -29.39 -25.47 13.57
N PRO A 15 -29.90 -26.70 13.83
CA PRO A 15 -29.16 -27.77 14.54
C PRO A 15 -27.95 -28.30 13.74
N TYR A 16 -27.63 -27.69 12.59
CA TYR A 16 -26.45 -27.98 11.78
C TYR A 16 -25.23 -27.14 12.17
N ILE A 17 -25.31 -26.23 13.16
CA ILE A 17 -24.12 -25.56 13.71
C ILE A 17 -23.09 -26.59 14.20
N ASP A 18 -23.54 -27.73 14.72
CA ASP A 18 -22.66 -28.82 15.19
C ASP A 18 -21.99 -29.61 14.05
N TRP A 19 -22.48 -29.48 12.81
CA TRP A 19 -21.94 -30.15 11.62
C TRP A 19 -20.95 -29.28 10.85
N ILE A 20 -20.95 -27.97 11.08
CA ILE A 20 -20.04 -27.03 10.44
C ILE A 20 -18.94 -26.72 11.43
N ALA A 21 -17.70 -27.07 11.09
CA ALA A 21 -16.56 -26.73 11.93
C ALA A 21 -16.53 -25.22 12.18
N SER A 22 -16.25 -24.82 13.42
CA SER A 22 -16.16 -23.41 13.79
C SER A 22 -15.14 -22.64 12.92
N GLU A 23 -14.12 -23.35 12.46
CA GLU A 23 -13.08 -22.94 11.53
C GLU A 23 -13.65 -22.58 10.16
N ASP A 24 -14.61 -23.36 9.65
CA ASP A 24 -15.26 -23.12 8.36
C ASP A 24 -16.16 -21.88 8.43
N ILE A 25 -16.89 -21.71 9.52
CA ILE A 25 -17.71 -20.50 9.78
C ILE A 25 -16.79 -19.28 9.84
N PHE A 26 -15.72 -19.36 10.62
CA PHE A 26 -14.77 -18.25 10.76
C PHE A 26 -14.08 -17.91 9.44
N SER A 27 -13.64 -18.92 8.68
CA SER A 27 -13.05 -18.76 7.36
C SER A 27 -14.01 -18.08 6.38
N HIS A 28 -15.28 -18.51 6.36
CA HIS A 28 -16.31 -17.91 5.52
C HIS A 28 -16.59 -16.45 5.87
N LEU A 29 -16.79 -16.15 7.16
CA LEU A 29 -17.03 -14.79 7.64
C LEU A 29 -15.84 -13.86 7.36
N LYS A 30 -14.60 -14.36 7.55
CA LYS A 30 -13.38 -13.61 7.23
C LYS A 30 -13.30 -13.29 5.74
N LYS A 31 -13.58 -14.27 4.87
CA LYS A 31 -13.59 -14.07 3.41
C LYS A 31 -14.64 -13.04 2.99
N GLN A 32 -15.85 -13.14 3.54
CA GLN A 32 -16.92 -12.18 3.25
C GLN A 32 -16.58 -10.77 3.75
N SER A 33 -16.01 -10.65 4.94
CA SER A 33 -15.56 -9.36 5.50
C SER A 33 -14.50 -8.70 4.61
N LEU A 34 -13.52 -9.47 4.12
CA LEU A 34 -12.50 -8.99 3.18
C LEU A 34 -13.12 -8.49 1.87
N GLN A 35 -14.02 -9.27 1.27
CA GLN A 35 -14.72 -8.89 0.02
C GLN A 35 -15.53 -7.60 0.19
N ILE A 36 -16.32 -7.48 1.26
CA ILE A 36 -17.10 -6.27 1.54
C ILE A 36 -16.18 -5.06 1.73
N THR A 37 -15.06 -5.24 2.43
CA THR A 37 -14.09 -4.17 2.67
C THR A 37 -13.45 -3.70 1.35
N GLU A 38 -13.05 -4.63 0.48
CA GLU A 38 -12.48 -4.35 -0.83
C GLU A 38 -13.48 -3.63 -1.75
N GLU A 39 -14.72 -4.11 -1.82
CA GLU A 39 -15.78 -3.46 -2.60
C GLU A 39 -16.08 -2.04 -2.10
N ASN A 40 -16.18 -1.86 -0.77
CA ASN A 40 -16.42 -0.55 -0.17
C ASN A 40 -15.25 0.41 -0.46
N TYR A 41 -14.02 -0.09 -0.40
CA TYR A 41 -12.84 0.69 -0.75
C TYR A 41 -12.90 1.16 -2.21
N HIS A 42 -13.14 0.24 -3.15
CA HIS A 42 -13.24 0.55 -4.58
C HIS A 42 -14.35 1.55 -4.92
N LYS A 43 -15.45 1.58 -4.14
CA LYS A 43 -16.54 2.55 -4.30
C LYS A 43 -16.29 3.88 -3.56
N SER A 44 -15.26 3.98 -2.74
CA SER A 44 -14.99 5.16 -1.91
C SER A 44 -14.24 6.26 -2.67
N LYS A 45 -14.35 7.50 -2.19
CA LYS A 45 -13.50 8.62 -2.64
C LYS A 45 -12.00 8.36 -2.46
N TYR A 46 -11.63 7.45 -1.55
CA TYR A 46 -10.24 7.13 -1.25
C TYR A 46 -9.59 6.30 -2.35
N GLN A 47 -10.34 5.45 -3.06
CA GLN A 47 -9.82 4.72 -4.22
C GLN A 47 -9.29 5.68 -5.30
N LEU A 48 -9.98 6.80 -5.55
CA LEU A 48 -9.54 7.82 -6.51
C LEU A 48 -8.25 8.52 -6.09
N LEU A 49 -8.00 8.63 -4.78
CA LEU A 49 -6.85 9.35 -4.22
C LEU A 49 -5.63 8.44 -4.03
N ILE A 50 -5.86 7.21 -3.57
CA ILE A 50 -4.83 6.26 -3.14
C ILE A 50 -4.54 5.22 -4.24
N GLY A 51 -5.53 4.89 -5.09
CA GLY A 51 -5.40 3.87 -6.13
C GLY A 51 -5.60 2.46 -5.60
N ASN A 52 -5.18 1.45 -6.36
CA ASN A 52 -5.30 0.06 -5.90
C ASN A 52 -4.32 -0.19 -4.75
N ILE A 53 -4.82 -0.65 -3.61
CA ILE A 53 -3.99 -1.05 -2.48
C ILE A 53 -3.59 -2.52 -2.70
N PRO A 54 -2.30 -2.82 -2.87
CA PRO A 54 -1.81 -4.19 -2.95
C PRO A 54 -2.08 -4.94 -1.64
N ASP A 55 -2.27 -6.26 -1.73
CA ASP A 55 -2.57 -7.10 -0.56
C ASP A 55 -1.44 -7.06 0.48
N ILE A 56 -1.70 -6.33 1.57
CA ILE A 56 -0.75 -6.12 2.66
C ILE A 56 -0.43 -7.42 3.41
N LEU A 57 -1.34 -8.42 3.39
CA LEU A 57 -1.09 -9.74 3.97
C LEU A 57 -0.08 -10.54 3.15
N THR A 58 -0.02 -10.30 1.85
CA THR A 58 1.00 -10.88 0.98
C THR A 58 2.34 -10.17 1.15
N ILE A 59 2.34 -8.84 1.25
CA ILE A 59 3.56 -8.02 1.45
C ILE A 59 4.21 -8.29 2.82
N SER A 60 3.42 -8.37 3.89
CA SER A 60 3.94 -8.60 5.25
C SER A 60 4.65 -9.95 5.42
N LYS A 61 4.30 -10.96 4.61
CA LYS A 61 5.04 -12.23 4.56
C LYS A 61 6.46 -12.08 4.00
N TRP A 62 6.76 -10.99 3.30
CA TRP A 62 8.04 -10.79 2.60
C TRP A 62 9.08 -10.04 3.43
N THR A 63 8.66 -9.14 4.31
CA THR A 63 9.53 -8.22 5.09
C THR A 63 10.05 -8.87 6.38
N GLY A 64 9.24 -9.70 7.04
CA GLY A 64 9.57 -10.35 8.31
C GLY A 64 9.80 -9.38 9.50
N ASN A 65 9.57 -8.07 9.33
CA ASN A 65 9.78 -7.06 10.36
C ASN A 65 8.67 -5.99 10.32
N ARG A 66 7.99 -5.82 11.47
CA ARG A 66 6.89 -4.87 11.67
C ARG A 66 7.24 -3.41 11.37
N VAL A 67 8.50 -3.00 11.57
CA VAL A 67 8.94 -1.63 11.25
C VAL A 67 8.95 -1.41 9.74
N GLN A 68 9.46 -2.39 8.97
CA GLN A 68 9.45 -2.34 7.50
C GLN A 68 8.02 -2.40 6.96
N ASP A 69 7.14 -3.21 7.56
CA ASP A 69 5.73 -3.27 7.17
C ASP A 69 5.04 -1.91 7.27
N ARG A 70 5.26 -1.19 8.39
CA ARG A 70 4.70 0.15 8.59
C ARG A 70 5.24 1.13 7.55
N LEU A 71 6.54 1.09 7.29
CA LEU A 71 7.17 1.95 6.29
C LEU A 71 6.58 1.70 4.89
N ILE A 72 6.48 0.43 4.47
CA ILE A 72 5.93 0.06 3.17
C ILE A 72 4.46 0.44 3.07
N ALA A 73 3.66 0.18 4.11
CA ALA A 73 2.26 0.59 4.14
C ALA A 73 2.10 2.11 3.98
N ARG A 74 2.95 2.90 4.63
CA ARG A 74 2.97 4.37 4.49
C ARG A 74 3.38 4.81 3.09
N ILE A 75 4.36 4.15 2.46
CA ILE A 75 4.76 4.45 1.09
C ILE A 75 3.62 4.13 0.12
N ILE A 76 3.02 2.95 0.21
CA ILE A 76 1.91 2.54 -0.66
C ILE A 76 0.73 3.51 -0.54
N SER A 77 0.37 3.88 0.69
CA SER A 77 -0.72 4.84 0.95
C SER A 77 -0.33 6.31 0.78
N LYS A 78 0.94 6.61 0.45
CA LYS A 78 1.49 7.97 0.36
C LYS A 78 1.34 8.79 1.65
N THR A 79 1.37 8.14 2.81
CA THR A 79 1.21 8.74 4.15
C THR A 79 2.51 8.81 4.95
N ILE A 80 3.66 8.61 4.30
CA ILE A 80 4.97 8.79 4.94
C ILE A 80 5.24 10.26 5.28
N THR A 81 5.88 10.49 6.42
CA THR A 81 6.06 11.84 6.96
C THR A 81 7.00 12.62 6.06
N THR A 82 6.48 13.65 5.40
CA THR A 82 7.25 14.53 4.51
C THR A 82 6.79 15.96 4.72
N PRO A 83 7.65 16.98 4.48
CA PRO A 83 7.24 18.38 4.60
C PRO A 83 5.99 18.70 3.76
N GLY A 84 5.89 18.16 2.54
CA GLY A 84 4.72 18.31 1.68
C GLY A 84 3.45 17.69 2.27
N LEU A 85 3.55 16.53 2.95
CA LEU A 85 2.40 15.93 3.63
C LEU A 85 2.01 16.74 4.88
N LEU A 86 2.97 17.07 5.73
CA LEU A 86 2.73 17.80 6.99
C LEU A 86 2.13 19.19 6.77
N SER A 87 2.59 19.88 5.73
CA SER A 87 2.07 21.21 5.38
C SER A 87 0.59 21.19 5.01
N ARG A 88 0.08 20.11 4.40
CA ARG A 88 -1.37 19.95 4.12
C ARG A 88 -2.23 19.93 5.39
N PHE A 89 -1.63 19.61 6.53
CA PHE A 89 -2.26 19.59 7.84
C PHE A 89 -1.87 20.79 8.72
N ASN A 90 -1.21 21.80 8.16
CA ASN A 90 -0.67 22.97 8.89
C ASN A 90 0.35 22.59 9.98
N LEU A 91 1.03 21.45 9.84
CA LEU A 91 2.05 20.96 10.78
C LEU A 91 3.48 21.32 10.36
N HIS A 92 3.67 21.84 9.14
CA HIS A 92 4.97 22.29 8.65
C HIS A 92 4.80 23.53 7.75
N PRO A 93 5.56 24.61 7.99
CA PRO A 93 5.35 25.88 7.30
C PRO A 93 5.83 25.87 5.83
N ASP A 94 6.90 25.12 5.54
CA ASP A 94 7.50 25.07 4.20
C ASP A 94 7.31 23.68 3.55
N PRO A 95 6.43 23.53 2.55
CA PRO A 95 6.22 22.25 1.88
C PRO A 95 7.30 21.92 0.85
N LEU A 96 8.22 22.84 0.53
CA LEU A 96 9.00 22.74 -0.70
C LEU A 96 10.33 22.00 -0.52
N CYS A 97 10.75 21.31 -1.57
CA CYS A 97 12.08 20.72 -1.66
C CYS A 97 13.08 21.83 -1.96
N ARG A 98 14.08 22.01 -1.10
CA ARG A 98 15.13 23.05 -1.26
C ARG A 98 15.93 22.95 -2.57
N VAL A 99 16.00 21.77 -3.17
CA VAL A 99 16.77 21.54 -4.40
C VAL A 99 15.92 21.81 -5.65
N CYS A 100 14.64 21.43 -5.63
CA CYS A 100 13.80 21.43 -6.82
C CYS A 100 12.71 22.51 -6.82
N ASN A 101 12.46 23.16 -5.68
CA ASN A 101 11.36 24.10 -5.47
C ASN A 101 9.96 23.53 -5.80
N GLU A 102 9.79 22.21 -5.65
CA GLU A 102 8.50 21.51 -5.80
C GLU A 102 7.99 21.02 -4.44
N ILE A 103 6.71 20.69 -4.34
CA ILE A 103 6.14 20.04 -3.14
C ILE A 103 6.96 18.81 -2.79
N ASN A 104 7.52 18.80 -1.58
CA ASN A 104 8.34 17.72 -1.05
C ASN A 104 7.46 16.60 -0.48
N ASP A 105 6.72 15.93 -1.37
CA ASP A 105 5.96 14.73 -1.06
C ASP A 105 6.73 13.46 -1.48
N ILE A 106 6.22 12.29 -1.08
CA ILE A 106 6.88 11.02 -1.39
C ILE A 106 7.01 10.76 -2.90
N SER A 107 6.07 11.25 -3.71
CA SER A 107 6.12 11.07 -5.16
C SER A 107 7.23 11.93 -5.77
N HIS A 108 7.39 13.17 -5.31
CA HIS A 108 8.52 14.01 -5.66
C HIS A 108 9.85 13.35 -5.23
N ILE A 109 9.96 12.94 -3.97
CA ILE A 109 11.19 12.32 -3.42
C ILE A 109 11.62 11.10 -4.24
N LEU A 110 10.71 10.14 -4.46
CA LEU A 110 11.02 8.87 -5.09
C LEU A 110 11.14 8.92 -6.62
N LEU A 111 10.53 9.91 -7.30
CA LEU A 111 10.45 9.91 -8.77
C LEU A 111 11.19 11.08 -9.43
N ARG A 112 11.26 12.26 -8.80
CA ARG A 112 11.62 13.52 -9.49
C ARG A 112 12.75 14.31 -8.84
N CYS A 113 12.88 14.26 -7.53
CA CYS A 113 13.79 15.10 -6.76
C CYS A 113 15.25 14.98 -7.23
N GLN A 114 15.88 16.07 -7.67
CA GLN A 114 17.25 16.04 -8.21
C GLN A 114 18.29 15.58 -7.18
N LYS A 115 18.04 15.81 -5.89
CA LYS A 115 18.87 15.31 -4.79
C LYS A 115 19.11 13.79 -4.86
N TYR A 116 18.10 13.02 -5.31
CA TYR A 116 18.14 11.56 -5.32
C TYR A 116 18.26 10.97 -6.73
N ALA A 117 18.68 11.77 -7.72
CA ALA A 117 18.76 11.33 -9.11
C ALA A 117 19.69 10.11 -9.29
N SER A 118 20.87 10.11 -8.66
CA SER A 118 21.82 9.00 -8.73
C SER A 118 21.27 7.72 -8.09
N VAL A 119 20.61 7.84 -6.94
CA VAL A 119 19.97 6.73 -6.24
C VAL A 119 18.87 6.11 -7.10
N ARG A 120 18.02 6.94 -7.74
CA ARG A 120 16.97 6.47 -8.65
C ARG A 120 17.52 5.70 -9.84
N VAL A 121 18.59 6.16 -10.46
CA VAL A 121 19.21 5.44 -11.61
C VAL A 121 19.65 4.04 -11.20
N ILE A 122 20.26 3.90 -10.03
CA ILE A 122 20.67 2.58 -9.50
C ILE A 122 19.44 1.73 -9.19
N LEU A 123 18.42 2.31 -8.57
CA LEU A 123 17.18 1.60 -8.24
C LEU A 123 16.46 1.10 -9.50
N TRP A 124 16.35 1.92 -10.55
CA TRP A 124 15.67 1.55 -11.80
C TRP A 124 16.35 0.37 -12.47
N ARG A 125 17.70 0.37 -12.51
CA ARG A 125 18.46 -0.77 -13.03
C ARG A 125 18.19 -2.05 -12.23
N LYS A 126 18.15 -1.96 -10.90
CA LYS A 126 17.90 -3.13 -10.04
C LYS A 126 16.45 -3.64 -10.11
N LEU A 127 15.48 -2.77 -10.41
CA LEU A 127 14.06 -3.12 -10.56
C LEU A 127 13.65 -3.41 -12.02
N ASN A 128 14.60 -3.42 -12.96
CA ASN A 128 14.38 -3.58 -14.40
C ASN A 128 13.38 -2.56 -14.97
N ILE A 129 13.47 -1.30 -14.54
CA ILE A 129 12.67 -0.18 -15.04
C ILE A 129 13.44 0.51 -16.16
N VAL A 130 12.85 0.55 -17.35
CA VAL A 130 13.50 1.08 -18.57
C VAL A 130 13.19 2.56 -18.81
N SER A 131 12.07 3.07 -18.29
CA SER A 131 11.64 4.48 -18.48
C SER A 131 12.13 5.38 -17.34
N ALA A 132 12.58 6.59 -17.69
CA ALA A 132 12.96 7.62 -16.72
C ALA A 132 11.74 8.33 -16.10
N ASN A 133 10.64 8.44 -16.83
CA ASN A 133 9.41 9.11 -16.41
C ASN A 133 8.31 8.09 -16.13
N ILE A 134 8.42 7.42 -14.98
CA ILE A 134 7.39 6.51 -14.49
C ILE A 134 6.43 7.23 -13.53
N THR A 135 5.19 6.75 -13.48
CA THR A 135 4.25 7.17 -12.43
C THR A 135 4.52 6.41 -11.13
N TYR A 136 3.92 6.88 -10.04
CA TYR A 136 4.01 6.22 -8.74
C TYR A 136 3.44 4.80 -8.77
N ASP A 137 2.34 4.59 -9.50
CA ASP A 137 1.69 3.30 -9.59
C ASP A 137 2.54 2.30 -10.39
N VAL A 138 3.24 2.77 -11.42
CA VAL A 138 4.23 1.96 -12.16
C VAL A 138 5.40 1.59 -11.26
N LEU A 139 5.91 2.52 -10.44
CA LEU A 139 6.94 2.20 -9.45
C LEU A 139 6.45 1.10 -8.49
N LEU A 140 5.26 1.25 -7.91
CA LEU A 140 4.71 0.26 -6.99
C LEU A 140 4.52 -1.10 -7.66
N TYR A 141 4.06 -1.15 -8.91
CA TYR A 141 3.94 -2.39 -9.67
C TYR A 141 5.28 -3.13 -9.77
N HIS A 142 6.37 -2.42 -10.12
CA HIS A 142 7.71 -3.02 -10.20
C HIS A 142 8.26 -3.43 -8.83
N VAL A 143 8.00 -2.67 -7.78
CA VAL A 143 8.44 -2.96 -6.41
C VAL A 143 7.75 -4.21 -5.85
N LEU A 144 6.46 -4.39 -6.17
CA LEU A 144 5.60 -5.40 -5.55
C LEU A 144 5.45 -6.68 -6.37
N VAL A 145 6.13 -6.77 -7.51
CA VAL A 145 6.07 -7.95 -8.39
C VAL A 145 6.60 -9.21 -7.72
N ASN A 146 7.64 -9.10 -6.87
CA ASN A 146 8.18 -10.22 -6.11
C ASN A 146 8.95 -9.76 -4.86
N LYS A 147 9.23 -10.72 -3.96
CA LYS A 147 9.97 -10.49 -2.71
C LYS A 147 11.33 -9.81 -2.92
N ASN A 148 12.09 -10.23 -3.93
CA ASN A 148 13.44 -9.68 -4.16
C ASN A 148 13.40 -8.20 -4.54
N HIS A 149 12.46 -7.81 -5.40
CA HIS A 149 12.25 -6.41 -5.78
C HIS A 149 11.85 -5.55 -4.57
N LEU A 150 10.94 -6.06 -3.73
CA LEU A 150 10.56 -5.36 -2.50
C LEU A 150 11.77 -5.18 -1.57
N LEU A 151 12.58 -6.22 -1.37
CA LEU A 151 13.78 -6.14 -0.53
C LEU A 151 14.80 -5.14 -1.07
N ILE A 152 15.06 -5.14 -2.39
CA ILE A 152 15.92 -4.17 -3.06
C ILE A 152 15.40 -2.74 -2.81
N PHE A 153 14.10 -2.54 -2.97
CA PHE A 153 13.47 -1.24 -2.76
C PHE A 153 13.66 -0.77 -1.32
N VAL A 154 13.26 -1.59 -0.34
CA VAL A 154 13.39 -1.29 1.10
C VAL A 154 14.83 -0.99 1.50
N GLN A 155 15.80 -1.77 1.01
CA GLN A 155 17.22 -1.53 1.28
C GLN A 155 17.73 -0.21 0.68
N THR A 156 17.11 0.26 -0.40
CA THR A 156 17.47 1.51 -1.06
C THR A 156 16.81 2.72 -0.39
N LEU A 157 15.69 2.53 0.33
CA LEU A 157 14.98 3.61 1.03
C LEU A 157 15.86 4.37 2.01
N LYS A 158 16.87 3.73 2.63
CA LYS A 158 17.81 4.38 3.55
C LYS A 158 18.64 5.51 2.93
N TYR A 159 18.67 5.61 1.59
CA TYR A 159 19.35 6.69 0.87
C TYR A 159 18.42 7.84 0.49
N PHE A 160 17.13 7.72 0.81
CA PHE A 160 16.16 8.80 0.72
C PHE A 160 15.92 9.32 2.14
N ASP A 161 15.86 10.64 2.32
CA ASP A 161 15.51 11.22 3.62
C ASP A 161 14.00 11.10 3.84
N ILE A 162 13.55 9.91 4.24
CA ILE A 162 12.16 9.56 4.51
C ILE A 162 12.04 8.77 5.82
N ASP A 163 11.12 9.17 6.69
CA ASP A 163 10.89 8.59 8.03
C ASP A 163 9.47 7.99 8.21
#